data_AF-A0A261D497-F1
#
_entry.id   AF-A0A261D497-F1
#
_cell.length_a   1.000
_cell.length_b   1.000
_cell.length_c   1.000
_cell.angle_alpha   90.00
_cell.angle_beta   90.00
_cell.angle_gamma   90.00
#
_symmetry.space_group_name_H-M   'P 1'
#
loop_
_entity.id
_entity.type
_entity.pdbx_description
1 polymer ?
#
loop_
_entity_poly.entity_id
_entity_poly.type
_entity_poly.pdbx_seq_one_letter_code
_entity_poly.pdbx_strand_id
1 'polypeptide(L)'
;MRTPSWSELVGRNVAASALSLSGSLRVSGKNRQDEPFDERFDFWHGGGGQWRIERDGTVVYLASADGTLTVLVDGEMRRQPSGHIRMAWVGSMFSPLDLLGEESLLRKMSTRMRASREAEAIENDGRATWSTELVTPKGDDTIELAFDDATGILVLLRSPKGGLLQVTNLAVYDQIESERFTWDGPVVDAESGRNDPRAQAANRIEILSALVSALERPQELLRAVAGTADHQQARTAVVDLLGVSDTGADAVLSMQVRRFGSAEVDKIQRELAELRQHTEHPSVDQ
;
A
#
# COMPACT_ATOMS: atom_id res chain seq x y z
N MET A 1 -31.39 12.36 15.56
CA MET A 1 -30.12 12.69 14.88
C MET A 1 -30.41 12.93 13.42
N ARG A 2 -29.66 13.81 12.75
CA ARG A 2 -29.77 14.01 11.30
C ARG A 2 -29.01 12.89 10.59
N THR A 3 -29.61 12.29 9.57
CA THR A 3 -28.96 11.29 8.73
C THR A 3 -27.71 11.90 8.06
N PRO A 4 -26.52 11.31 8.25
CA PRO A 4 -25.30 11.83 7.64
C PRO A 4 -25.26 11.50 6.14
N SER A 5 -24.75 12.45 5.37
CA SER A 5 -24.38 12.27 3.96
C SER A 5 -23.11 11.43 3.84
N TRP A 6 -22.88 10.86 2.66
CA TRP A 6 -21.64 10.16 2.33
C TRP A 6 -20.37 10.99 2.60
N SER A 7 -20.38 12.26 2.21
CA SER A 7 -19.26 13.19 2.47
C SER A 7 -19.02 13.42 3.96
N GLU A 8 -20.07 13.47 4.78
CA GLU A 8 -19.94 13.61 6.23
C GLU A 8 -19.38 12.34 6.85
N LEU A 9 -19.81 11.14 6.41
CA LEU A 9 -19.25 9.87 6.88
C LEU A 9 -17.75 9.76 6.56
N VAL A 10 -17.34 10.13 5.34
CA VAL A 10 -15.91 10.18 4.95
C VAL A 10 -15.15 11.19 5.81
N GLY A 11 -15.71 12.38 6.05
CA GLY A 11 -15.09 13.40 6.90
C GLY A 11 -14.89 12.92 8.34
N ARG A 12 -15.91 12.27 8.93
CA ARG A 12 -15.81 11.66 10.27
C ARG A 12 -14.74 10.58 10.32
N ASN A 13 -14.64 9.73 9.29
CA ASN A 13 -13.61 8.69 9.22
C ASN A 13 -12.18 9.24 9.17
N VAL A 14 -11.95 10.33 8.43
CA VAL A 14 -10.64 11.00 8.42
C VAL A 14 -10.32 11.57 9.80
N ALA A 15 -11.31 12.18 10.46
CA ALA A 15 -11.13 12.75 11.80
C ALA A 15 -10.85 11.69 12.88
N ALA A 16 -11.28 10.44 12.69
CA ALA A 16 -10.98 9.33 13.59
C ALA A 16 -9.46 9.05 13.76
N SER A 17 -8.61 9.56 12.87
CA SER A 17 -7.14 9.49 13.01
C SER A 17 -6.56 10.28 14.18
N ALA A 18 -7.35 11.15 14.80
CA ALA A 18 -6.97 11.83 16.04
C ALA A 18 -7.33 11.02 17.30
N LEU A 19 -8.12 9.96 17.18
CA LEU A 19 -8.64 9.20 18.33
C LEU A 19 -7.67 8.13 18.80
N SER A 20 -7.60 7.93 20.11
CA SER A 20 -7.00 6.74 20.73
C SER A 20 -8.04 5.62 20.84
N LEU A 21 -7.77 4.46 20.23
CA LEU A 21 -8.76 3.39 20.09
C LEU A 21 -8.14 2.00 19.94
N SER A 22 -8.93 0.97 20.23
CA SER A 22 -8.58 -0.44 19.99
C SER A 22 -9.77 -1.24 19.49
N GLY A 23 -9.52 -2.38 18.86
CA GLY A 23 -10.56 -3.33 18.51
C GLY A 23 -10.00 -4.60 17.89
N SER A 24 -10.91 -5.49 17.51
CA SER A 24 -10.61 -6.72 16.78
C SER A 24 -11.16 -6.61 15.36
N LEU A 25 -10.32 -6.82 14.36
CA LEU A 25 -10.66 -6.82 12.95
C LEU A 25 -10.69 -8.26 12.42
N ARG A 26 -11.81 -8.66 11.81
CA ARG A 26 -11.89 -9.85 10.97
C ARG A 26 -11.92 -9.45 9.51
N VAL A 27 -11.10 -10.11 8.69
CA VAL A 27 -11.11 -9.94 7.23
C VAL A 27 -11.22 -11.30 6.58
N SER A 28 -12.22 -11.50 5.73
CA SER A 28 -12.37 -12.74 4.98
C SER A 28 -12.72 -12.48 3.52
N GLY A 29 -12.44 -13.44 2.65
CA GLY A 29 -12.74 -13.32 1.24
C GLY A 29 -11.97 -14.34 0.42
N LYS A 30 -11.61 -13.97 -0.81
CA LYS A 30 -10.77 -14.77 -1.69
C LYS A 30 -9.54 -14.00 -2.15
N ASN A 31 -8.39 -14.65 -2.21
CA ASN A 31 -7.14 -14.06 -2.67
C ASN A 31 -7.09 -13.97 -4.21
N ARG A 32 -5.96 -13.51 -4.78
CA ARG A 32 -5.79 -13.42 -6.25
C ARG A 32 -5.83 -14.76 -6.99
N GLN A 33 -5.64 -15.87 -6.26
CA GLN A 33 -5.69 -17.24 -6.77
C GLN A 33 -7.07 -17.88 -6.53
N ASP A 34 -8.08 -17.09 -6.12
CA ASP A 34 -9.44 -17.53 -5.76
C ASP A 34 -9.51 -18.44 -4.53
N GLU A 35 -8.43 -18.55 -3.74
CA GLU A 35 -8.42 -19.33 -2.51
C GLU A 35 -9.06 -18.53 -1.37
N PRO A 36 -9.90 -19.17 -0.53
CA PRO A 36 -10.53 -18.50 0.59
C PRO A 36 -9.50 -18.16 1.66
N PHE A 37 -9.68 -17.00 2.30
CA PHE A 37 -8.93 -16.60 3.50
C PHE A 37 -9.90 -16.05 4.56
N ASP A 38 -9.52 -16.20 5.83
CA ASP A 38 -10.20 -15.62 6.99
C ASP A 38 -9.13 -15.31 8.03
N GLU A 39 -8.85 -14.03 8.24
CA GLU A 39 -7.80 -13.54 9.12
C GLU A 39 -8.38 -12.65 10.20
N ARG A 40 -7.72 -12.64 11.35
CA ARG A 40 -8.11 -11.86 12.51
C ARG A 40 -6.92 -11.09 13.06
N PHE A 41 -7.19 -9.85 13.43
CA PHE A 41 -6.21 -8.95 14.01
C PHE A 41 -6.78 -8.28 15.24
N ASP A 42 -5.95 -8.07 16.24
CA ASP A 42 -6.21 -7.09 17.29
C ASP A 42 -5.37 -5.86 16.99
N PHE A 43 -5.95 -4.68 17.19
CA PHE A 43 -5.28 -3.43 16.87
C PHE A 43 -5.45 -2.39 17.97
N TRP A 44 -4.43 -1.53 18.06
CA TRP A 44 -4.42 -0.32 18.86
C TRP A 44 -3.91 0.83 18.00
N HIS A 45 -4.55 1.98 18.12
CA HIS A 45 -4.18 3.21 17.45
C HIS A 45 -4.14 4.32 18.49
N GLY A 46 -2.99 4.98 18.64
CA GLY A 46 -2.75 6.00 19.69
C GLY A 46 -3.05 7.43 19.26
N GLY A 47 -3.43 7.65 18.00
CA GLY A 47 -3.36 8.97 17.37
C GLY A 47 -1.94 9.29 16.88
N GLY A 48 -1.81 10.33 16.05
CA GLY A 48 -0.49 10.79 15.57
C GLY A 48 0.30 9.76 14.75
N GLY A 49 -0.37 8.76 14.16
CA GLY A 49 0.27 7.71 13.36
C GLY A 49 0.76 6.50 14.16
N GLN A 50 0.53 6.44 15.48
CA GLN A 50 0.89 5.29 16.29
C GLN A 50 -0.05 4.11 16.04
N TRP A 51 0.54 2.94 15.80
CA TRP A 51 -0.20 1.70 15.56
C TRP A 51 0.49 0.52 16.21
N ARG A 52 -0.32 -0.41 16.72
CA ARG A 52 0.08 -1.78 17.02
C ARG A 52 -0.95 -2.69 16.41
N ILE A 53 -0.49 -3.70 15.68
CA ILE A 53 -1.34 -4.75 15.12
C ILE A 53 -0.76 -6.09 15.52
N GLU A 54 -1.62 -6.91 16.10
CA GLU A 54 -1.34 -8.28 16.45
C GLU A 54 -2.19 -9.22 15.60
N ARG A 55 -1.62 -10.38 15.27
CA ARG A 55 -2.30 -11.51 14.64
C ARG A 55 -2.06 -12.73 15.52
N ASP A 56 -3.14 -13.35 15.97
CA ASP A 56 -3.08 -14.52 16.86
C ASP A 56 -2.18 -14.27 18.09
N GLY A 57 -2.26 -13.06 18.68
CA GLY A 57 -1.45 -12.62 19.82
C GLY A 57 0.02 -12.30 19.52
N THR A 58 0.44 -12.41 18.25
CA THR A 58 1.80 -12.07 17.81
C THR A 58 1.81 -10.68 17.18
N VAL A 59 2.73 -9.82 17.60
CA VAL A 59 2.92 -8.50 16.98
C VAL A 59 3.40 -8.67 15.54
N VAL A 60 2.66 -8.12 14.59
CA VAL A 60 3.01 -8.15 13.16
C VAL A 60 3.35 -6.77 12.60
N TYR A 61 2.88 -5.71 13.26
CA TYR A 61 3.12 -4.33 12.85
C TYR A 61 3.13 -3.40 14.06
N LEU A 62 4.12 -2.51 14.10
CA LEU A 62 4.26 -1.43 15.05
C LEU A 62 4.67 -0.15 14.32
N ALA A 63 3.99 0.94 14.63
CA ALA A 63 4.38 2.30 14.29
C ALA A 63 4.43 3.13 15.56
N SER A 64 5.59 3.74 15.82
CA SER A 64 5.79 4.64 16.95
C SER A 64 5.61 6.11 16.53
N ALA A 65 5.49 7.00 17.52
CA ALA A 65 5.21 8.41 17.30
C ALA A 65 6.34 9.15 16.55
N ASP A 66 7.56 8.63 16.61
CA ASP A 66 8.73 9.14 15.87
C ASP A 66 8.75 8.69 14.39
N GLY A 67 7.73 7.94 13.95
CA GLY A 67 7.62 7.42 12.59
C GLY A 67 8.43 6.14 12.36
N THR A 68 9.08 5.58 13.38
CA THR A 68 9.77 4.29 13.26
C THR A 68 8.75 3.17 13.05
N LEU A 69 8.97 2.37 12.01
CA LEU A 69 8.14 1.22 11.68
C LEU A 69 8.88 -0.07 12.01
N THR A 70 8.23 -0.98 12.74
CA THR A 70 8.75 -2.32 12.99
C THR A 70 7.72 -3.35 12.57
N VAL A 71 8.10 -4.28 11.70
CA VAL A 71 7.19 -5.26 11.10
C VAL A 71 7.77 -6.66 11.19
N LEU A 72 6.90 -7.67 11.36
CA LEU A 72 7.32 -9.07 11.37
C LEU A 72 7.53 -9.55 9.92
N VAL A 73 8.75 -9.98 9.59
CA VAL A 73 9.12 -10.53 8.28
C VAL A 73 9.92 -11.81 8.49
N ASP A 74 9.49 -12.91 7.89
CA ASP A 74 10.14 -14.22 8.00
C ASP A 74 10.40 -14.67 9.47
N GLY A 75 9.51 -14.29 10.38
CA GLY A 75 9.61 -14.61 11.82
C GLY A 75 10.48 -13.65 12.64
N GLU A 76 11.05 -12.62 12.02
CA GLU A 76 11.90 -11.63 12.69
C GLU A 76 11.24 -10.25 12.68
N MET A 77 11.31 -9.53 13.79
CA MET A 77 10.90 -8.13 13.83
C MET A 77 11.96 -7.27 13.16
N ARG A 78 11.58 -6.60 12.08
CA ARG A 78 12.48 -5.77 11.28
C ARG A 78 12.12 -4.30 11.37
N ARG A 79 13.10 -3.45 11.69
CA ARG A 79 12.94 -1.99 11.62
C ARG A 79 13.03 -1.57 10.16
N GLN A 80 12.04 -0.82 9.69
CA GLN A 80 12.00 -0.31 8.33
C GLN A 80 12.21 1.21 8.34
N PRO A 81 12.98 1.76 7.39
CA PRO A 81 13.00 3.20 7.16
C PRO A 81 11.59 3.68 6.83
N SER A 82 11.19 4.82 7.39
CA SER A 82 9.89 5.44 7.22
C SER A 82 9.42 5.38 5.76
N GLY A 83 8.27 4.77 5.52
CA GLY A 83 7.72 4.57 4.18
C GLY A 83 6.41 3.80 4.24
N HIS A 84 5.56 3.97 3.22
CA HIS A 84 4.26 3.30 3.14
C HIS A 84 4.46 1.80 2.92
N ILE A 85 4.61 1.05 4.02
CA ILE A 85 4.58 -0.40 3.97
C ILE A 85 3.12 -0.80 3.73
N ARG A 86 2.79 -1.13 2.49
CA ARG A 86 1.66 -2.02 2.26
C ARG A 86 1.97 -3.29 3.03
N MET A 87 1.07 -3.73 3.91
CA MET A 87 1.11 -5.05 4.54
C MET A 87 0.88 -6.14 3.48
N ALA A 88 1.72 -6.19 2.44
CA ALA A 88 1.66 -7.13 1.33
C ALA A 88 2.01 -8.57 1.77
N TRP A 89 2.41 -8.75 3.03
CA TRP A 89 2.69 -10.02 3.69
C TRP A 89 1.43 -10.66 4.29
N VAL A 90 0.37 -9.88 4.44
CA VAL A 90 -0.91 -10.34 4.95
C VAL A 90 -1.75 -10.67 3.71
N GLY A 91 -2.17 -11.92 3.56
CA GLY A 91 -2.91 -12.38 2.36
C GLY A 91 -4.25 -11.68 2.16
N SER A 92 -4.65 -10.81 3.08
CA SER A 92 -5.87 -10.02 3.03
C SER A 92 -5.79 -8.83 2.08
N MET A 93 -6.93 -8.50 1.47
CA MET A 93 -7.11 -7.24 0.72
C MET A 93 -7.21 -6.00 1.62
N PHE A 94 -7.35 -6.18 2.94
CA PHE A 94 -7.60 -5.14 3.92
C PHE A 94 -6.86 -5.37 5.23
N SER A 95 -6.45 -4.28 5.88
CA SER A 95 -5.73 -4.28 7.14
C SER A 95 -6.33 -3.27 8.14
N PRO A 96 -5.94 -3.31 9.43
CA PRO A 96 -6.34 -2.25 10.38
C PRO A 96 -5.97 -0.83 9.93
N LEU A 97 -4.89 -0.68 9.15
CA LEU A 97 -4.47 0.62 8.59
C LEU A 97 -5.48 1.18 7.57
N ASP A 98 -6.38 0.35 7.04
CA ASP A 98 -7.41 0.77 6.10
C ASP A 98 -8.67 1.34 6.78
N LEU A 99 -8.79 1.23 8.11
CA LEU A 99 -9.99 1.56 8.87
C LEU A 99 -10.23 3.07 9.01
N LEU A 100 -9.17 3.89 9.05
CA LEU A 100 -9.26 5.32 9.37
C LEU A 100 -8.05 6.11 8.83
N GLY A 101 -8.19 7.44 8.77
CA GLY A 101 -7.12 8.37 8.36
C GLY A 101 -7.04 8.70 6.87
N GLU A 102 -6.04 9.49 6.49
CA GLU A 102 -5.92 10.05 5.13
C GLU A 102 -5.61 9.00 4.06
N GLU A 103 -4.93 7.91 4.45
CA GLU A 103 -4.60 6.80 3.56
C GLU A 103 -5.60 5.65 3.65
N SER A 104 -6.74 5.85 4.32
CA SER A 104 -7.76 4.82 4.54
C SER A 104 -8.40 4.32 3.24
N LEU A 105 -9.05 3.16 3.33
CA LEU A 105 -9.82 2.61 2.22
C LEU A 105 -10.88 3.58 1.72
N LEU A 106 -11.51 4.30 2.65
CA LEU A 106 -12.61 5.21 2.36
C LEU A 106 -12.17 6.44 1.58
N ARG A 107 -10.97 6.99 1.85
CA ARG A 107 -10.43 8.10 1.05
C ARG A 107 -10.19 7.67 -0.40
N LYS A 108 -9.71 6.44 -0.61
CA LYS A 108 -9.51 5.86 -1.95
C LYS A 108 -10.84 5.65 -2.68
N MET A 109 -11.90 5.23 -1.98
CA MET A 109 -13.22 4.98 -2.55
C MET A 109 -14.03 6.25 -2.82
N SER A 110 -13.99 7.24 -1.92
CA SER A 110 -14.82 8.45 -2.00
C SER A 110 -14.56 9.30 -3.24
N THR A 111 -13.36 9.23 -3.81
CA THR A 111 -13.01 9.93 -5.06
C THR A 111 -13.59 9.26 -6.31
N ARG A 112 -14.03 7.99 -6.22
CA ARG A 112 -14.43 7.17 -7.38
C ARG A 112 -15.83 6.60 -7.32
N MET A 113 -16.43 6.56 -6.13
CA MET A 113 -17.70 5.90 -5.88
C MET A 113 -18.70 6.88 -5.30
N ARG A 114 -19.99 6.59 -5.52
CA ARG A 114 -21.11 7.37 -5.00
C ARG A 114 -22.03 6.47 -4.21
N ALA A 115 -22.66 7.03 -3.18
CA ALA A 115 -23.70 6.34 -2.45
C ALA A 115 -24.91 6.09 -3.37
N SER A 116 -25.41 4.86 -3.39
CA SER A 116 -26.64 4.48 -4.11
C SER A 116 -27.90 4.90 -3.36
N ARG A 117 -27.81 5.03 -2.03
CA ARG A 117 -28.91 5.37 -1.13
C ARG A 117 -28.43 6.19 0.07
N GLU A 118 -29.39 6.81 0.77
CA GLU A 118 -29.13 7.49 2.03
C GLU A 118 -28.62 6.52 3.11
N ALA A 119 -27.89 7.05 4.09
CA ALA A 119 -27.41 6.26 5.20
C ALA A 119 -28.56 5.81 6.10
N GLU A 120 -28.49 4.57 6.58
CA GLU A 120 -29.48 3.97 7.47
C GLU A 120 -28.88 3.77 8.86
N ALA A 121 -29.62 4.13 9.90
CA ALA A 121 -29.21 3.87 11.27
C ALA A 121 -29.42 2.38 11.58
N ILE A 122 -28.35 1.70 11.97
CA ILE A 122 -28.35 0.29 12.34
C ILE A 122 -27.57 0.08 13.65
N GLU A 123 -27.77 -1.06 14.29
CA GLU A 123 -26.98 -1.47 15.45
C GLU A 123 -25.97 -2.54 15.02
N ASN A 124 -24.71 -2.38 15.43
CA ASN A 124 -23.65 -3.36 15.19
C ASN A 124 -22.84 -3.54 16.48
N ASP A 125 -22.79 -4.78 16.99
CA ASP A 125 -22.06 -5.11 18.22
C ASP A 125 -22.44 -4.22 19.43
N GLY A 126 -23.73 -3.92 19.58
CA GLY A 126 -24.25 -3.05 20.64
C GLY A 126 -23.93 -1.56 20.47
N ARG A 127 -23.41 -1.14 19.31
CA ARG A 127 -23.05 0.25 18.99
C ARG A 127 -23.94 0.81 17.89
N ALA A 128 -24.31 2.08 18.03
CA ALA A 128 -25.04 2.80 16.99
C ALA A 128 -24.13 3.02 15.77
N THR A 129 -24.62 2.65 14.59
CA THR A 129 -23.88 2.71 13.34
C THR A 129 -24.73 3.28 12.21
N TRP A 130 -24.06 3.82 11.19
CA TRP A 130 -24.67 4.25 9.93
C TRP A 130 -24.23 3.34 8.80
N SER A 131 -25.15 2.65 8.16
CA SER A 131 -24.91 1.82 6.96
C SER A 131 -25.19 2.61 5.69
N THR A 132 -24.36 2.44 4.67
CA THR A 132 -24.60 2.98 3.31
C THR A 132 -24.11 1.98 2.28
N GLU A 133 -24.60 2.13 1.05
CA GLU A 133 -24.19 1.32 -0.09
C GLU A 133 -23.53 2.21 -1.13
N LEU A 134 -22.40 1.77 -1.66
CA LEU A 134 -21.68 2.47 -2.71
C LEU A 134 -21.74 1.69 -4.03
N VAL A 135 -22.06 2.37 -5.12
CA VAL A 135 -22.02 1.78 -6.46
C VAL A 135 -20.57 1.63 -6.92
N THR A 136 -20.19 0.44 -7.36
CA THR A 136 -18.86 0.20 -7.94
C THR A 136 -18.65 1.01 -9.22
N PRO A 137 -17.41 1.33 -9.61
CA PRO A 137 -17.15 2.15 -10.80
C PRO A 137 -17.72 1.59 -12.11
N LYS A 138 -17.94 0.26 -12.18
CA LYS A 138 -18.56 -0.39 -13.34
C LYS A 138 -20.09 -0.27 -13.35
N GLY A 139 -20.72 0.03 -12.23
CA GLY A 139 -22.16 0.19 -12.10
C GLY A 139 -22.95 -1.09 -11.83
N ASP A 140 -22.32 -2.26 -11.95
CA ASP A 140 -23.00 -3.56 -11.94
C ASP A 140 -23.29 -4.10 -10.53
N ASP A 141 -22.67 -3.51 -9.51
CA ASP A 141 -22.52 -4.07 -8.16
C ASP A 141 -22.47 -2.96 -7.11
N THR A 142 -22.92 -3.26 -5.87
CA THR A 142 -22.81 -2.37 -4.70
C THR A 142 -21.93 -2.94 -3.59
N ILE A 143 -21.28 -2.06 -2.83
CA ILE A 143 -20.51 -2.40 -1.63
C ILE A 143 -21.23 -1.81 -0.43
N GLU A 144 -21.53 -2.64 0.57
CA GLU A 144 -22.10 -2.18 1.84
C GLU A 144 -20.96 -1.72 2.76
N LEU A 145 -21.16 -0.59 3.43
CA LEU A 145 -20.26 -0.04 4.44
C LEU A 145 -21.06 0.35 5.69
N ALA A 146 -20.53 0.11 6.88
CA ALA A 146 -21.09 0.67 8.11
C ALA A 146 -20.05 1.38 8.96
N PHE A 147 -20.47 2.48 9.58
CA PHE A 147 -19.62 3.39 10.35
C PHE A 147 -20.14 3.51 11.78
N ASP A 148 -19.26 3.41 12.78
CA ASP A 148 -19.61 3.73 14.16
C ASP A 148 -20.00 5.21 14.27
N ASP A 149 -21.19 5.50 14.81
CA ASP A 149 -21.70 6.88 14.86
C ASP A 149 -20.85 7.77 15.78
N ALA A 150 -20.37 7.20 16.89
CA ALA A 150 -19.59 7.93 17.89
C ALA A 150 -18.17 8.28 17.40
N THR A 151 -17.51 7.37 16.69
CA THR A 151 -16.10 7.52 16.28
C THR A 151 -15.91 7.85 14.80
N GLY A 152 -16.86 7.49 13.93
CA GLY A 152 -16.71 7.59 12.48
C GLY A 152 -15.86 6.49 11.82
N ILE A 153 -15.42 5.49 12.57
CA ILE A 153 -14.60 4.39 12.05
C ILE A 153 -15.43 3.46 11.18
N LEU A 154 -14.83 2.95 10.10
CA LEU A 154 -15.40 1.87 9.31
C LEU A 154 -15.43 0.58 10.15
N VAL A 155 -16.63 0.09 10.49
CA VAL A 155 -16.80 -1.13 11.30
C VAL A 155 -17.31 -2.32 10.49
N LEU A 156 -17.80 -2.09 9.28
CA LEU A 156 -18.23 -3.14 8.36
C LEU A 156 -17.93 -2.74 6.92
N LEU A 157 -17.45 -3.69 6.13
CA LEU A 157 -17.54 -3.66 4.68
C LEU A 157 -17.97 -5.03 4.17
N ARG A 158 -18.98 -5.08 3.30
CA ARG A 158 -19.32 -6.28 2.53
C ARG A 158 -19.21 -6.01 1.04
N SER A 159 -18.36 -6.80 0.41
CA SER A 159 -18.19 -6.83 -1.04
C SER A 159 -19.20 -7.81 -1.66
N PRO A 160 -19.73 -7.50 -2.85
CA PRO A 160 -20.67 -8.37 -3.56
C PRO A 160 -20.02 -9.71 -3.96
N LYS A 161 -18.69 -9.76 -4.00
CA LYS A 161 -17.90 -10.97 -4.28
C LYS A 161 -17.52 -11.75 -3.01
N GLY A 162 -18.19 -11.48 -1.89
CA GLY A 162 -18.01 -12.21 -0.63
C GLY A 162 -16.86 -11.74 0.25
N GLY A 163 -16.22 -10.60 -0.09
CA GLY A 163 -15.23 -9.98 0.80
C GLY A 163 -15.90 -9.36 2.02
N LEU A 164 -15.33 -9.58 3.20
CA LEU A 164 -15.81 -9.04 4.47
C LEU A 164 -14.65 -8.35 5.19
N LEU A 165 -14.95 -7.20 5.76
CA LEU A 165 -14.20 -6.57 6.84
C LEU A 165 -15.20 -6.30 7.96
N GLN A 166 -14.88 -6.71 9.18
CA GLN A 166 -15.72 -6.44 10.35
C GLN A 166 -14.85 -6.08 11.56
N VAL A 167 -15.17 -4.96 12.20
CA VAL A 167 -14.59 -4.56 13.49
C VAL A 167 -15.55 -4.95 14.61
N THR A 168 -15.00 -5.50 15.68
CA THR A 168 -15.69 -5.88 16.92
C THR A 168 -14.86 -5.43 18.12
N ASN A 169 -15.43 -5.44 19.33
CA ASN A 169 -14.74 -5.05 20.56
C ASN A 169 -14.13 -3.64 20.50
N LEU A 170 -14.76 -2.71 19.77
CA LEU A 170 -14.25 -1.36 19.60
C LEU A 170 -14.32 -0.58 20.92
N ALA A 171 -13.16 -0.08 21.36
CA ALA A 171 -13.01 0.76 22.55
C ALA A 171 -12.28 2.07 22.21
N VAL A 172 -12.69 3.15 22.87
CA VAL A 172 -12.13 4.49 22.72
C VAL A 172 -11.50 4.88 24.06
N TYR A 173 -10.34 5.52 24.00
CA TYR A 173 -9.56 5.93 25.16
C TYR A 173 -9.23 7.41 25.06
N ASP A 174 -9.03 8.05 26.21
CA ASP A 174 -8.46 9.40 26.26
C ASP A 174 -7.02 9.39 25.73
N GLN A 175 -6.25 8.38 26.12
CA GLN A 175 -4.90 8.11 25.65
C GLN A 175 -4.57 6.61 25.84
N ILE A 176 -3.75 6.05 24.96
CA ILE A 176 -3.13 4.74 25.14
C ILE A 176 -1.66 4.96 25.55
N GLU A 177 -1.19 4.22 26.55
CA GLU A 177 0.20 4.27 27.04
C GLU A 177 1.20 4.06 25.89
N SER A 178 2.26 4.88 25.85
CA SER A 178 3.25 4.87 24.77
C SER A 178 3.96 3.52 24.62
N GLU A 179 4.14 2.81 25.72
CA GLU A 179 4.73 1.48 25.83
C GLU A 179 3.94 0.43 25.03
N ARG A 180 2.64 0.67 24.77
CA ARG A 180 1.86 -0.20 23.87
C ARG A 180 2.45 -0.22 22.46
N PHE A 181 3.05 0.89 22.03
CA PHE A 181 3.56 1.09 20.67
C PHE A 181 5.08 0.87 20.56
N THR A 182 5.71 0.30 21.59
CA THR A 182 7.13 -0.07 21.57
C THR A 182 7.31 -1.57 21.41
N TRP A 183 8.48 -1.95 20.91
CA TRP A 183 8.93 -3.33 20.84
C TRP A 183 10.18 -3.50 21.70
N ASP A 184 10.08 -4.36 22.70
CA ASP A 184 11.17 -4.60 23.66
C ASP A 184 12.01 -5.84 23.32
N GLY A 185 11.64 -6.56 22.25
CA GLY A 185 12.35 -7.74 21.78
C GLY A 185 13.50 -7.42 20.81
N PRO A 186 14.17 -8.45 20.28
CA PRO A 186 15.22 -8.26 19.27
C PRO A 186 14.64 -7.63 18.00
N VAL A 187 15.40 -6.72 17.40
CA VAL A 187 15.07 -6.07 16.11
C VAL A 187 16.24 -6.22 15.17
N VAL A 188 15.95 -6.65 13.95
CA VAL A 188 16.91 -6.62 12.84
C VAL A 188 16.66 -5.35 12.04
N ASP A 189 17.67 -4.52 11.82
CA ASP A 189 17.49 -3.40 10.88
C ASP A 189 17.27 -3.99 9.48
N ALA A 190 16.22 -3.56 8.78
CA ALA A 190 16.00 -3.99 7.41
C ALA A 190 17.24 -3.63 6.58
N GLU A 191 17.80 -4.60 5.85
CA GLU A 191 18.95 -4.34 4.97
C GLU A 191 18.64 -3.13 4.08
N SER A 192 19.40 -2.05 4.28
CA SER A 192 19.16 -0.71 3.74
C SER A 192 19.21 -0.61 2.20
N GLY A 193 19.36 -1.74 1.49
CA GLY A 193 19.60 -1.78 0.05
C GLY A 193 18.37 -1.76 -0.85
N ARG A 194 17.16 -2.07 -0.35
CA ARG A 194 15.95 -2.17 -1.21
C ARG A 194 14.91 -1.04 -1.07
N ASN A 195 14.88 -0.34 0.06
CA ASN A 195 13.82 0.63 0.39
C ASN A 195 14.31 2.06 0.66
N ASP A 196 15.60 2.38 0.50
CA ASP A 196 16.06 3.77 0.50
C ASP A 196 15.48 4.48 -0.74
N PRO A 197 14.67 5.56 -0.60
CA PRO A 197 14.14 6.29 -1.75
C PRO A 197 15.23 6.77 -2.70
N ARG A 198 16.44 7.08 -2.20
CA ARG A 198 17.58 7.47 -3.03
C ARG A 198 18.15 6.27 -3.79
N ALA A 199 18.30 5.11 -3.13
CA ALA A 199 18.69 3.87 -3.81
C ALA A 199 17.63 3.40 -4.82
N GLN A 200 16.34 3.58 -4.52
CA GLN A 200 15.24 3.27 -5.44
C GLN A 200 15.23 4.22 -6.64
N ALA A 201 15.43 5.52 -6.41
CA ALA A 201 15.58 6.51 -7.48
C ALA A 201 16.82 6.20 -8.33
N ALA A 202 17.96 5.88 -7.71
CA ALA A 202 19.18 5.49 -8.42
C ALA A 202 18.98 4.24 -9.27
N ASN A 203 18.38 3.18 -8.73
CA ASN A 203 18.06 1.95 -9.46
C ASN A 203 17.05 2.22 -10.59
N ARG A 204 16.04 3.07 -10.35
CA ARG A 204 15.07 3.46 -11.39
C ARG A 204 15.75 4.26 -12.51
N ILE A 205 16.64 5.19 -12.17
CA ILE A 205 17.46 5.95 -13.13
C ILE A 205 18.35 5.01 -13.94
N GLU A 206 18.98 4.02 -13.30
CA GLU A 206 19.83 3.02 -13.93
C GLU A 206 19.05 2.19 -14.97
N ILE A 207 17.89 1.65 -14.57
CA ILE A 207 17.01 0.89 -15.46
C ILE A 207 16.52 1.76 -16.63
N LEU A 208 16.01 2.97 -16.35
CA LEU A 208 15.50 3.85 -17.40
C LEU A 208 16.60 4.30 -18.36
N SER A 209 17.81 4.54 -17.85
CA SER A 209 18.98 4.88 -18.67
C SER A 209 19.33 3.73 -19.63
N ALA A 210 19.36 2.49 -19.13
CA ALA A 210 19.60 1.31 -19.96
C ALA A 210 18.52 1.13 -21.05
N LEU A 211 17.25 1.35 -20.71
CA LEU A 211 16.15 1.30 -21.67
C LEU A 211 16.28 2.39 -22.75
N VAL A 212 16.62 3.62 -22.39
CA VAL A 212 16.84 4.70 -23.38
C VAL A 212 17.99 4.35 -24.32
N SER A 213 19.13 3.92 -23.79
CA SER A 213 20.28 3.52 -24.61
C SER A 213 19.95 2.36 -25.56
N ALA A 214 19.15 1.40 -25.11
CA ALA A 214 18.65 0.31 -25.96
C ALA A 214 17.72 0.81 -27.08
N LEU A 215 16.83 1.74 -26.76
CA LEU A 215 15.84 2.28 -27.70
C LEU A 215 16.47 3.20 -28.77
N GLU A 216 17.62 3.80 -28.48
CA GLU A 216 18.42 4.58 -29.44
C GLU A 216 19.18 3.68 -30.44
N ARG A 217 19.45 2.41 -30.08
CA ARG A 217 20.27 1.47 -30.86
C ARG A 217 19.55 0.12 -31.12
N PRO A 218 18.29 0.12 -31.59
CA PRO A 218 17.45 -1.09 -31.63
C PRO A 218 18.02 -2.17 -32.56
N GLN A 219 18.61 -1.78 -33.70
CA GLN A 219 19.17 -2.73 -34.67
C GLN A 219 20.45 -3.40 -34.15
N GLU A 220 21.27 -2.66 -33.42
CA GLU A 220 22.51 -3.18 -32.83
C GLU A 220 22.20 -4.12 -31.68
N LEU A 221 21.24 -3.76 -30.82
CA LEU A 221 20.75 -4.62 -29.76
C LEU A 221 20.22 -5.96 -30.28
N LEU A 222 19.35 -5.92 -31.31
CA LEU A 222 18.82 -7.14 -31.91
C LEU A 222 19.92 -8.02 -32.50
N ARG A 223 20.92 -7.43 -33.16
CA ARG A 223 22.07 -8.19 -33.69
C ARG A 223 22.91 -8.81 -32.58
N ALA A 224 23.15 -8.09 -31.49
CA ALA A 224 23.93 -8.58 -30.36
C ALA A 224 23.27 -9.79 -29.69
N VAL A 225 21.94 -9.78 -29.55
CA VAL A 225 21.19 -10.85 -28.86
C VAL A 225 20.82 -12.01 -29.80
N ALA A 226 20.66 -11.78 -31.10
CA ALA A 226 20.20 -12.82 -32.03
C ALA A 226 21.10 -14.07 -32.12
N GLY A 227 22.38 -13.96 -31.75
CA GLY A 227 23.35 -15.05 -31.81
C GLY A 227 23.65 -15.76 -30.49
N THR A 228 23.01 -15.37 -29.39
CA THR A 228 23.35 -15.89 -28.05
C THR A 228 22.64 -17.21 -27.76
N ALA A 229 23.35 -18.18 -27.19
CA ALA A 229 22.79 -19.52 -26.96
C ALA A 229 21.87 -19.59 -25.72
N ASP A 230 22.06 -18.69 -24.76
CA ASP A 230 21.33 -18.67 -23.50
C ASP A 230 21.15 -17.24 -22.96
N HIS A 231 20.34 -17.12 -21.90
CA HIS A 231 20.04 -15.84 -21.27
C HIS A 231 21.27 -15.15 -20.66
N GLN A 232 22.25 -15.92 -20.18
CA GLN A 232 23.47 -15.35 -19.61
C GLN A 232 24.33 -14.71 -20.70
N GLN A 233 24.49 -15.36 -21.83
CA GLN A 233 25.16 -14.81 -23.01
C GLN A 233 24.43 -13.58 -23.57
N ALA A 234 23.10 -13.61 -23.60
CA ALA A 234 22.29 -12.44 -23.96
C ALA A 234 22.54 -11.26 -23.03
N ARG A 235 22.59 -11.50 -21.71
CA ARG A 235 22.88 -10.47 -20.71
C ARG A 235 24.28 -9.88 -20.93
N THR A 236 25.31 -10.73 -21.06
CA THR A 236 26.69 -10.28 -21.32
C THR A 236 26.77 -9.45 -22.60
N ALA A 237 26.12 -9.88 -23.68
CA ALA A 237 26.10 -9.13 -24.94
C ALA A 237 25.45 -7.74 -24.80
N VAL A 238 24.40 -7.60 -23.98
CA VAL A 238 23.74 -6.31 -23.72
C VAL A 238 24.59 -5.40 -22.82
N VAL A 239 25.21 -5.97 -21.77
CA VAL A 239 26.17 -5.26 -20.92
C VAL A 239 27.31 -4.68 -21.75
N ASP A 240 27.93 -5.51 -22.60
CA ASP A 240 29.05 -5.12 -23.45
C ASP A 240 28.64 -4.07 -24.49
N LEU A 241 27.45 -4.21 -25.09
CA LEU A 241 26.97 -3.29 -26.12
C LEU A 241 26.62 -1.90 -25.57
N LEU A 242 25.96 -1.86 -24.41
CA LEU A 242 25.35 -0.64 -23.87
C LEU A 242 26.15 -0.03 -22.70
N GLY A 243 27.12 -0.74 -22.13
CA GLY A 243 27.87 -0.28 -20.96
C GLY A 243 27.00 -0.16 -19.71
N VAL A 244 25.99 -1.03 -19.58
CA VAL A 244 25.00 -1.02 -18.49
C VAL A 244 25.30 -2.09 -17.45
N SER A 245 24.68 -2.00 -16.29
CA SER A 245 24.74 -3.06 -15.28
C SER A 245 23.98 -4.31 -15.71
N ASP A 246 24.18 -5.39 -14.96
CA ASP A 246 23.39 -6.62 -15.06
C ASP A 246 21.88 -6.38 -14.89
N THR A 247 21.48 -5.48 -13.98
CA THR A 247 20.08 -5.10 -13.74
C THR A 247 19.51 -4.35 -14.95
N GLY A 248 20.28 -3.41 -15.52
CA GLY A 248 19.90 -2.68 -16.72
C GLY A 248 19.75 -3.59 -17.94
N ALA A 249 20.68 -4.54 -18.11
CA ALA A 249 20.64 -5.53 -19.18
C ALA A 249 19.39 -6.43 -19.09
N ASP A 250 19.02 -6.89 -17.89
CA ASP A 250 17.79 -7.66 -17.67
C ASP A 250 16.53 -6.90 -18.03
N ALA A 251 16.47 -5.61 -17.67
CA ALA A 251 15.33 -4.77 -18.00
C ALA A 251 15.20 -4.59 -19.51
N VAL A 252 16.31 -4.46 -20.24
CA VAL A 252 16.35 -4.39 -21.70
C VAL A 252 15.89 -5.71 -22.33
N LEU A 253 16.39 -6.86 -21.85
CA LEU A 253 15.99 -8.18 -22.37
C LEU A 253 14.51 -8.51 -22.08
N SER A 254 13.97 -7.99 -20.98
CA SER A 254 12.56 -8.15 -20.59
C SER A 254 11.62 -7.14 -21.28
N MET A 255 12.17 -6.24 -22.11
CA MET A 255 11.41 -5.15 -22.71
C MET A 255 10.43 -5.66 -23.77
N GLN A 256 9.18 -5.19 -23.71
CA GLN A 256 8.14 -5.53 -24.67
C GLN A 256 8.24 -4.64 -25.93
N VAL A 257 7.99 -5.21 -27.12
CA VAL A 257 8.06 -4.54 -28.43
C VAL A 257 7.27 -3.21 -28.50
N ARG A 258 6.17 -3.06 -27.75
CA ARG A 258 5.41 -1.80 -27.70
C ARG A 258 6.22 -0.59 -27.20
N ARG A 259 7.29 -0.82 -26.43
CA ARG A 259 8.16 0.22 -25.86
C ARG A 259 8.99 0.98 -26.91
N PHE A 260 9.11 0.45 -28.13
CA PHE A 260 9.80 1.10 -29.25
C PHE A 260 8.95 2.19 -29.93
N GLY A 261 7.66 2.32 -29.58
CA GLY A 261 6.82 3.40 -30.10
C GLY A 261 7.24 4.77 -29.56
N SER A 262 7.20 5.81 -30.40
CA SER A 262 7.65 7.17 -30.04
C SER A 262 7.03 7.70 -28.75
N ALA A 263 5.72 7.50 -28.55
CA ALA A 263 5.04 7.93 -27.32
C ALA A 263 5.57 7.28 -26.04
N GLU A 264 5.98 6.00 -26.12
CA GLU A 264 6.56 5.27 -24.98
C GLU A 264 8.02 5.68 -24.74
N VAL A 265 8.79 5.90 -25.82
CA VAL A 265 10.16 6.44 -25.74
C VAL A 265 10.14 7.81 -25.06
N ASP A 266 9.28 8.72 -25.51
CA ASP A 266 9.17 10.07 -24.93
C ASP A 266 8.78 10.02 -23.45
N LYS A 267 7.93 9.05 -23.06
CA LYS A 267 7.52 8.87 -21.66
C LYS A 267 8.67 8.39 -20.79
N ILE A 268 9.46 7.43 -21.26
CA ILE A 268 10.64 6.91 -20.55
C ILE A 268 11.68 8.03 -20.39
N GLN A 269 11.91 8.82 -21.44
CA GLN A 269 12.85 9.94 -21.41
C GLN A 269 12.42 11.05 -20.44
N ARG A 270 11.11 11.41 -20.41
CA ARG A 270 10.57 12.36 -19.44
C ARG A 270 10.74 11.88 -18.00
N GLU A 271 10.35 10.64 -17.71
CA GLU A 271 10.49 10.04 -16.38
C GLU A 271 11.96 10.04 -15.91
N LEU A 272 12.89 9.69 -16.81
CA LEU A 272 14.33 9.71 -16.53
C LEU A 272 14.83 11.14 -16.22
N ALA A 273 14.41 12.12 -17.00
CA ALA A 273 14.79 13.52 -16.79
C ALA A 273 14.27 14.06 -15.45
N GLU A 274 13.00 13.78 -15.13
CA GLU A 274 12.38 14.13 -13.85
C GLU A 274 13.15 13.52 -12.68
N LEU A 275 13.44 12.21 -12.70
CA LEU A 275 14.14 11.54 -11.61
C LEU A 275 15.57 12.04 -11.40
N ARG A 276 16.31 12.33 -12.48
CA ARG A 276 17.67 12.92 -12.39
C ARG A 276 17.62 14.30 -11.74
N GLN A 277 16.68 15.15 -12.16
CA GLN A 277 16.52 16.49 -11.60
C GLN A 277 16.24 16.45 -10.08
N HIS A 278 15.37 15.56 -9.62
CA HIS A 278 15.06 15.39 -8.19
C HIS A 278 16.22 14.81 -7.37
N THR A 279 17.13 14.07 -8.00
CA THR A 279 18.29 13.48 -7.33
C THR A 279 19.47 14.46 -7.23
N GLU A 280 19.63 15.35 -8.22
CA GLU A 280 20.69 16.37 -8.26
C GLU A 280 20.38 17.62 -7.41
N HIS A 281 19.10 17.97 -7.26
CA HIS A 281 18.64 19.05 -6.39
C HIS A 281 17.78 18.46 -5.27
N PRO A 282 18.37 17.98 -4.16
CA PRO A 282 17.57 17.60 -3.00
C PRO A 282 16.84 18.87 -2.56
N SER A 283 15.51 18.91 -2.72
CA SER A 283 14.69 20.02 -2.25
C SER A 283 15.07 20.34 -0.81
N VAL A 284 15.73 21.49 -0.63
CA VAL A 284 15.92 22.12 0.67
C VAL A 284 14.63 22.90 0.92
N ASP A 285 13.61 22.22 1.40
CA ASP A 285 12.39 22.84 1.91
C ASP A 285 12.19 22.29 3.33
N GLN A 286 12.43 23.11 4.37
CA GLN A 286 11.51 24.11 4.97
C GLN A 286 10.35 23.46 5.72
#